data_AF-A0A970C311-F1
#
_entry.id   AF-A0A970C311-F1
#
_cell.length_a   1.000
_cell.length_b   1.000
_cell.length_c   1.000
_cell.angle_alpha   90.00
_cell.angle_beta   90.00
_cell.angle_gamma   90.00
#
_symmetry.space_group_name_H-M   'P 1'
#
loop_
_entity.id
_entity.type
_entity.pdbx_description
1 polymer ?
#
loop_
_entity_poly.entity_id
_entity_poly.type
_entity_poly.pdbx_seq_one_letter_code
_entity_poly.pdbx_strand_id
1 'polypeptide(L)'
;MLKKRKKWQKKQGAFTFVEVLAAVSIVALVMTALGSMMALSVRVAEANEMEQLAQMKAQQSIEFFRRERLVRGWTAFYSNLNHNATYCLNTFPGDIANMHSVLGSCSAHQGDLNFFYYSIEATITKIDSLNEESVKVQIDIYRFDKSGSPVGDSDDAFYTVEQTFKKY
;
A
#
# COMPACT_ATOMS: atom_id res chain seq x y z
N MET A 1 30.14 19.52 80.10
CA MET A 1 30.35 19.38 78.65
C MET A 1 29.01 19.04 77.98
N LEU A 2 28.40 19.99 77.27
CA LEU A 2 27.06 19.86 76.66
C LEU A 2 27.16 19.41 75.20
N LYS A 3 26.70 18.20 74.89
CA LYS A 3 26.69 17.62 73.53
C LYS A 3 25.36 17.96 72.85
N LYS A 4 25.33 19.04 72.04
CA LYS A 4 24.16 19.42 71.22
C LYS A 4 23.92 18.38 70.12
N ARG A 5 22.86 17.58 70.25
CA ARG A 5 22.36 16.70 69.18
C ARG A 5 21.57 17.54 68.16
N LYS A 6 22.08 17.67 66.93
CA LYS A 6 21.33 18.24 65.79
C LYS A 6 20.24 17.26 65.37
N LYS A 7 18.97 17.58 65.67
CA LYS A 7 17.80 16.88 65.11
C LYS A 7 17.59 17.38 63.67
N TRP A 8 17.83 16.52 62.69
CA TRP A 8 17.39 16.72 61.32
C TRP A 8 15.89 16.43 61.24
N GLN A 9 15.07 17.47 61.17
CA GLN A 9 13.65 17.30 60.89
C GLN A 9 13.47 16.96 59.42
N LYS A 10 13.06 15.72 59.12
CA LYS A 10 12.49 15.38 57.82
C LYS A 10 11.16 16.13 57.70
N LYS A 11 11.11 17.15 56.86
CA LYS A 11 9.85 17.75 56.42
C LYS A 11 9.11 16.71 55.59
N GLN A 12 8.20 15.96 56.20
CA GLN A 12 7.14 15.28 55.45
C GLN A 12 6.16 16.35 55.00
N GLY A 13 6.39 16.90 53.80
CA GLY A 13 5.49 17.86 53.20
C GLY A 13 4.18 17.16 52.85
N ALA A 14 3.09 17.56 53.49
CA ALA A 14 1.76 17.29 52.96
C ALA A 14 1.64 18.02 51.61
N PHE A 15 1.31 17.29 50.54
CA PHE A 15 1.13 17.88 49.22
C PHE A 15 0.05 18.95 49.26
N THR A 16 0.34 20.13 48.71
CA THR A 16 -0.63 21.21 48.66
C THR A 16 -1.66 20.93 47.55
N PHE A 17 -2.93 21.31 47.73
CA PHE A 17 -4.00 21.05 46.74
C PHE A 17 -3.66 21.58 45.34
N VAL A 18 -2.98 22.74 45.28
CA VAL A 18 -2.52 23.36 44.03
C VAL A 18 -1.45 22.52 43.33
N GLU A 19 -0.53 21.91 44.08
CA GLU A 19 0.53 21.05 43.53
C GLU A 19 -0.04 19.77 42.93
N VAL A 20 -1.08 19.19 43.56
CA VAL A 20 -1.80 18.03 43.00
C VAL A 20 -2.53 18.42 41.71
N LEU A 21 -3.18 19.58 41.67
CA LEU A 21 -3.91 20.04 40.50
C LEU A 21 -2.96 20.31 39.32
N ALA A 22 -1.80 20.92 39.59
CA ALA A 22 -0.74 21.12 38.61
C ALA A 22 -0.14 19.79 38.13
N ALA A 23 0.07 18.82 39.02
CA ALA A 23 0.58 17.50 38.62
C ALA A 23 -0.42 16.75 37.72
N VAL A 24 -1.72 16.79 38.04
CA VAL A 24 -2.77 16.13 37.24
C VAL A 24 -2.88 16.75 35.85
N SER A 25 -2.80 18.08 35.72
CA SER A 25 -2.88 18.73 34.41
C SER A 25 -1.69 18.38 33.50
N ILE A 26 -0.48 18.29 34.06
CA ILE A 26 0.72 17.86 33.33
C ILE A 26 0.58 16.41 32.87
N VAL A 27 0.14 15.50 33.74
CA VAL A 27 -0.05 14.08 33.39
C VAL A 27 -1.13 13.92 32.30
N ALA A 28 -2.23 14.65 32.40
CA ALA A 28 -3.30 14.61 31.39
C ALA A 28 -2.81 15.08 30.01
N LEU A 29 -2.00 16.15 29.96
CA LEU A 29 -1.40 16.63 28.72
C LEU A 29 -0.45 15.58 28.10
N VAL A 30 0.41 14.97 28.93
CA VAL A 30 1.36 13.94 28.46
C VAL A 30 0.60 12.73 27.90
N MET A 31 -0.43 12.25 28.60
CA MET A 31 -1.23 11.12 28.13
C MET A 31 -1.95 11.42 26.81
N THR A 32 -2.46 12.64 26.65
CA THR A 32 -3.11 13.07 25.40
C THR A 32 -2.10 13.11 24.24
N ALA A 33 -0.89 13.62 24.49
CA ALA A 33 0.18 13.66 23.49
C ALA A 33 0.65 12.25 23.09
N LEU A 34 0.79 11.33 24.05
CA LEU A 34 1.16 9.95 23.74
C LEU A 34 0.06 9.23 22.96
N GLY A 35 -1.21 9.45 23.31
CA GLY A 35 -2.35 8.90 22.59
C GLY A 35 -2.41 9.35 21.12
N SER A 36 -2.17 10.64 20.86
CA SER A 36 -2.15 11.15 19.48
C SER A 36 -0.97 10.60 18.67
N MET A 37 0.22 10.50 19.28
CA MET A 37 1.39 9.90 18.62
C MET A 37 1.16 8.43 18.26
N MET A 38 0.55 7.65 19.15
CA MET A 38 0.21 6.24 18.88
C MET A 38 -0.81 6.13 17.74
N ALA A 39 -1.85 6.96 17.74
CA ALA A 39 -2.86 6.95 16.67
C ALA A 39 -2.25 7.28 15.30
N LEU A 40 -1.33 8.25 15.24
CA LEU A 40 -0.59 8.57 14.02
C LEU A 40 0.33 7.42 13.60
N SER A 41 1.03 6.80 14.56
CA SER A 41 1.91 5.66 14.28
C SER A 41 1.17 4.49 13.65
N VAL A 42 -0.05 4.18 14.10
CA VAL A 42 -0.87 3.11 13.53
C VAL A 42 -1.27 3.43 12.10
N ARG A 43 -1.72 4.67 11.83
CA ARG A 43 -2.09 5.09 10.47
C ARG A 43 -0.91 5.05 9.49
N VAL A 44 0.27 5.42 9.95
CA VAL A 44 1.50 5.36 9.14
C VAL A 44 1.89 3.91 8.87
N ALA A 45 1.78 3.02 9.86
CA ALA A 45 2.03 1.59 9.66
C ALA A 45 1.08 1.00 8.61
N GLU A 46 -0.23 1.26 8.72
CA GLU A 46 -1.21 0.79 7.73
C GLU A 46 -0.91 1.32 6.32
N ALA A 47 -0.54 2.60 6.18
CA ALA A 47 -0.18 3.18 4.89
C ALA A 47 1.05 2.51 4.27
N ASN A 48 2.09 2.25 5.07
CA ASN A 48 3.30 1.59 4.61
C ASN A 48 3.04 0.13 4.21
N GLU A 49 2.21 -0.60 4.96
CA GLU A 49 1.85 -1.97 4.62
C GLU A 49 1.09 -2.04 3.29
N MET A 50 0.17 -1.11 3.05
CA MET A 50 -0.54 -1.01 1.77
C MET A 50 0.42 -0.72 0.61
N GLU A 51 1.36 0.21 0.80
CA GLU A 51 2.35 0.53 -0.23
C GLU A 51 3.26 -0.66 -0.55
N GLN A 52 3.73 -1.37 0.47
CA GLN A 52 4.53 -2.60 0.28
C GLN A 52 3.74 -3.69 -0.47
N LEU A 53 2.46 -3.87 -0.14
CA LEU A 53 1.60 -4.82 -0.85
C LEU A 53 1.42 -4.41 -2.31
N ALA A 54 1.14 -3.12 -2.57
CA ALA A 54 0.99 -2.61 -3.93
C ALA A 54 2.27 -2.84 -4.76
N GLN A 55 3.44 -2.48 -4.21
CA GLN A 55 4.73 -2.72 -4.87
C GLN A 55 4.96 -4.21 -5.17
N MET A 56 4.67 -5.09 -4.21
CA MET A 56 4.81 -6.53 -4.39
C MET A 56 3.90 -7.06 -5.50
N LYS A 57 2.63 -6.64 -5.52
CA LYS A 57 1.65 -7.05 -6.54
C LYS A 57 1.96 -6.50 -7.92
N ALA A 58 2.44 -5.26 -7.98
CA ALA A 58 2.94 -4.64 -9.20
C ALA A 58 4.12 -5.43 -9.77
N GLN A 59 5.11 -5.77 -8.93
CA GLN A 59 6.26 -6.60 -9.34
C GLN A 59 5.82 -7.98 -9.81
N GLN A 60 4.93 -8.66 -9.08
CA GLN A 60 4.37 -9.96 -9.48
C GLN A 60 3.70 -9.88 -10.86
N SER A 61 2.97 -8.80 -11.12
CA SER A 61 2.27 -8.58 -12.39
C SER A 61 3.24 -8.37 -13.54
N ILE A 62 4.26 -7.52 -13.37
CA ILE A 62 5.30 -7.33 -14.39
C ILE A 62 6.08 -8.62 -14.64
N GLU A 63 6.41 -9.37 -13.58
CA GLU A 63 7.09 -10.65 -13.68
C GLU A 63 6.27 -11.70 -14.41
N PHE A 64 4.95 -11.70 -14.27
CA PHE A 64 4.05 -12.54 -15.07
C PHE A 64 4.24 -12.26 -16.57
N PHE A 65 4.13 -11.01 -17.01
CA PHE A 65 4.33 -10.67 -18.43
C PHE A 65 5.75 -10.95 -18.92
N ARG A 66 6.76 -10.68 -18.09
CA ARG A 66 8.16 -10.99 -18.39
C ARG A 66 8.36 -12.48 -18.61
N ARG A 67 7.79 -13.32 -17.73
CA ARG A 67 7.86 -14.78 -17.83
C ARG A 67 7.14 -15.28 -19.09
N GLU A 68 5.92 -14.83 -19.34
CA GLU A 68 5.15 -15.27 -20.51
C GLU A 68 5.86 -14.92 -21.83
N ARG A 69 6.46 -13.72 -21.89
CA ARG A 69 7.30 -13.31 -23.02
C ARG A 69 8.50 -14.25 -23.23
N LEU A 70 9.18 -14.64 -22.15
CA LEU A 70 10.36 -15.51 -22.21
C LEU A 70 9.99 -16.96 -22.59
N VAL A 71 8.89 -17.48 -22.06
CA VAL A 71 8.49 -18.88 -22.24
C VAL A 71 7.84 -19.12 -23.60
N ARG A 72 6.96 -18.21 -24.05
CA ARG A 72 6.16 -18.40 -25.29
C ARG A 72 6.74 -17.67 -26.50
N GLY A 73 7.73 -16.80 -26.29
CA GLY A 73 8.34 -15.99 -27.32
C GLY A 73 7.51 -14.77 -27.72
N TRP A 74 8.11 -13.91 -28.56
CA TRP A 74 7.54 -12.61 -28.93
C TRP A 74 6.19 -12.73 -29.63
N THR A 75 6.07 -13.58 -30.65
CA THR A 75 4.87 -13.65 -31.50
C THR A 75 3.63 -14.03 -30.70
N ALA A 76 3.72 -15.05 -29.84
CA ALA A 76 2.62 -15.47 -28.99
C ALA A 76 2.30 -14.44 -27.91
N PHE A 77 3.31 -13.79 -27.33
CA PHE A 77 3.10 -12.72 -26.37
C PHE A 77 2.37 -11.53 -27.01
N TYR A 78 2.80 -11.10 -28.18
CA TYR A 78 2.21 -9.98 -28.90
C TYR A 78 0.80 -10.30 -29.43
N SER A 79 0.54 -11.52 -29.92
CA SER A 79 -0.74 -11.88 -30.53
C SER A 79 -1.87 -12.08 -29.51
N ASN A 80 -1.57 -12.55 -28.30
CA ASN A 80 -2.57 -12.86 -27.26
C ASN A 80 -3.00 -11.63 -26.44
N LEU A 81 -2.29 -10.51 -26.60
CA LEU A 81 -2.67 -9.24 -25.98
C LEU A 81 -3.49 -8.41 -26.97
N ASN A 82 -4.41 -7.60 -26.48
CA ASN A 82 -5.18 -6.66 -27.29
C ASN A 82 -4.56 -5.25 -27.15
N HIS A 83 -4.58 -4.48 -28.24
CA HIS A 83 -4.13 -3.09 -28.20
C HIS A 83 -5.16 -2.20 -27.51
N ASN A 84 -4.71 -1.34 -26.60
CA ASN A 84 -5.53 -0.47 -25.75
C ASN A 84 -6.62 -1.23 -24.97
N ALA A 85 -6.25 -2.40 -24.46
CA ALA A 85 -7.13 -3.20 -23.62
C ALA A 85 -6.64 -3.19 -22.17
N THR A 86 -7.61 -3.13 -21.26
CA THR A 86 -7.39 -3.28 -19.82
C THR A 86 -7.73 -4.71 -19.41
N TYR A 87 -6.89 -5.30 -18.55
CA TYR A 87 -7.06 -6.65 -18.03
C TYR A 87 -7.07 -6.66 -16.52
N CYS A 88 -7.96 -7.45 -15.94
CA CYS A 88 -8.06 -7.61 -14.50
C CYS A 88 -7.06 -8.65 -13.98
N LEU A 89 -6.12 -8.24 -13.13
CA LEU A 89 -5.06 -9.07 -12.58
C LEU A 89 -5.21 -9.36 -11.09
N ASN A 90 -6.44 -9.25 -10.55
CA ASN A 90 -6.72 -9.71 -9.19
C ASN A 90 -6.35 -11.19 -8.99
N THR A 91 -6.61 -12.00 -10.02
CA THR A 91 -6.17 -13.38 -10.13
C THR A 91 -5.44 -13.56 -11.44
N PHE A 92 -4.16 -13.94 -11.40
CA PHE A 92 -3.39 -14.17 -12.61
C PHE A 92 -3.99 -15.33 -13.41
N PRO A 93 -4.23 -15.15 -14.72
CA PRO A 93 -4.53 -16.29 -15.57
C PRO A 93 -3.31 -17.23 -15.58
N GLY A 94 -3.55 -18.54 -15.73
CA GLY A 94 -2.47 -19.53 -15.72
C GLY A 94 -1.38 -19.24 -16.76
N ASP A 95 -1.77 -18.60 -17.87
CA ASP A 95 -0.91 -18.26 -18.99
C ASP A 95 -1.52 -17.16 -19.87
N ILE A 96 -0.70 -16.56 -20.74
CA ILE A 96 -1.12 -15.42 -21.57
C ILE A 96 -2.16 -15.78 -22.65
N ALA A 97 -2.31 -17.04 -23.03
CA ALA A 97 -3.35 -17.42 -23.99
C ALA A 97 -4.76 -17.28 -23.38
N ASN A 98 -4.85 -17.41 -22.05
CA ASN A 98 -6.09 -17.24 -21.29
C ASN A 98 -6.32 -15.79 -20.84
N MET A 99 -5.53 -14.83 -21.32
CA MET A 99 -5.66 -13.42 -20.94
C MET A 99 -7.03 -12.83 -21.32
N HIS A 100 -7.67 -13.34 -22.36
CA HIS A 100 -9.02 -12.94 -22.75
C HIS A 100 -10.08 -13.21 -21.67
N SER A 101 -9.86 -14.19 -20.78
CA SER A 101 -10.79 -14.49 -19.68
C SER A 101 -10.83 -13.41 -18.60
N VAL A 102 -9.78 -12.59 -18.54
CA VAL A 102 -9.63 -11.49 -17.58
C VAL A 102 -9.70 -10.12 -18.27
N LEU A 103 -10.33 -10.05 -19.43
CA LEU A 103 -10.50 -8.78 -20.15
C LEU A 103 -11.51 -7.87 -19.43
N GLY A 104 -11.13 -6.60 -19.27
CA GLY A 104 -11.94 -5.57 -18.60
C GLY A 104 -11.35 -5.10 -17.27
N SER A 105 -11.99 -4.09 -16.70
CA SER A 105 -11.64 -3.56 -15.37
C SER A 105 -12.04 -4.52 -14.26
N CYS A 106 -11.35 -4.42 -13.14
CA CYS A 106 -11.58 -5.26 -11.98
C CYS A 106 -12.66 -4.68 -11.06
N SER A 107 -13.39 -5.57 -10.40
CA SER A 107 -14.07 -5.22 -9.16
C SER A 107 -13.09 -5.17 -7.99
N ALA A 108 -13.50 -4.52 -6.90
CA ALA A 108 -12.78 -4.59 -5.63
C ALA A 108 -12.57 -6.05 -5.22
N HIS A 109 -11.32 -6.39 -4.89
CA HIS A 109 -10.92 -7.71 -4.42
C HIS A 109 -10.45 -7.62 -2.98
N GLN A 110 -10.95 -8.52 -2.14
CA GLN A 110 -10.55 -8.62 -0.75
C GLN A 110 -9.24 -9.40 -0.67
N GLY A 111 -8.18 -8.77 -0.19
CA GLY A 111 -6.90 -9.47 0.01
C GLY A 111 -7.01 -10.57 1.07
N ASP A 112 -6.15 -11.59 0.96
CA ASP A 112 -6.14 -12.78 1.83
C ASP A 112 -6.04 -12.46 3.34
N LEU A 113 -5.48 -11.30 3.69
CA LEU A 113 -5.35 -10.85 5.08
C LEU A 113 -6.54 -9.99 5.57
N ASN A 114 -7.64 -9.87 4.82
CA ASN A 114 -8.89 -9.20 5.23
C ASN A 114 -8.82 -7.70 5.62
N PHE A 115 -7.66 -7.06 5.55
CA PHE A 115 -7.51 -5.66 5.99
C PHE A 115 -7.75 -4.64 4.87
N PHE A 116 -7.57 -5.03 3.60
CA PHE A 116 -7.61 -4.10 2.47
C PHE A 116 -8.35 -4.66 1.25
N TYR A 117 -9.08 -3.78 0.59
CA TYR A 117 -9.71 -4.05 -0.70
C TYR A 117 -8.92 -3.32 -1.78
N TYR A 118 -8.52 -4.04 -2.81
CA TYR A 118 -7.74 -3.49 -3.91
C TYR A 118 -8.22 -4.05 -5.24
N SER A 119 -7.84 -3.40 -6.33
CA SER A 119 -7.87 -4.04 -7.65
C SER A 119 -6.55 -3.82 -8.38
N ILE A 120 -6.21 -4.74 -9.26
CA ILE A 120 -4.99 -4.67 -10.08
C ILE A 120 -5.43 -4.71 -11.53
N GLU A 121 -5.21 -3.63 -12.26
CA GLU A 121 -5.55 -3.53 -13.68
C GLU A 121 -4.28 -3.41 -14.51
N ALA A 122 -4.25 -4.06 -15.67
CA ALA A 122 -3.16 -3.98 -16.61
C ALA A 122 -3.65 -3.39 -17.93
N THR A 123 -3.20 -2.18 -18.24
CA THR A 123 -3.47 -1.52 -19.51
C THR A 123 -2.36 -1.83 -20.50
N ILE A 124 -2.73 -2.38 -21.66
CA ILE A 124 -1.80 -2.78 -22.69
C ILE A 124 -1.85 -1.82 -23.87
N THR A 125 -0.71 -1.23 -24.21
CA THR A 125 -0.55 -0.40 -25.41
C THR A 125 0.50 -1.03 -26.31
N LYS A 126 0.07 -1.52 -27.47
CA LYS A 126 0.99 -1.98 -28.52
C LYS A 126 1.49 -0.80 -29.33
N ILE A 127 2.79 -0.74 -29.58
CA ILE A 127 3.43 0.26 -30.43
C ILE A 127 4.02 -0.53 -31.60
N ASP A 128 3.53 -0.26 -32.81
CA ASP A 128 4.06 -0.83 -34.04
C ASP A 128 4.55 0.32 -34.92
N SER A 129 5.87 0.40 -35.05
CA SER A 129 6.55 1.37 -35.89
C SER A 129 7.42 0.64 -36.91
N LEU A 130 7.73 1.28 -38.04
CA LEU A 130 8.33 0.69 -39.25
C LEU A 130 9.49 -0.32 -39.03
N ASN A 131 10.19 -0.30 -37.90
CA ASN A 131 11.18 -1.32 -37.51
C ASN A 131 11.19 -1.66 -36.00
N GLU A 132 10.24 -1.16 -35.18
CA GLU A 132 10.19 -1.46 -33.75
C GLU A 132 8.76 -1.81 -33.33
N GLU A 133 8.56 -3.08 -32.98
CA GLU A 133 7.38 -3.54 -32.26
C GLU A 133 7.68 -3.53 -30.76
N SER A 134 6.82 -2.90 -29.98
CA SER A 134 6.88 -2.96 -28.52
C SER A 134 5.49 -3.05 -27.90
N VAL A 135 5.43 -3.59 -26.69
CA VAL A 135 4.23 -3.67 -25.87
C VAL A 135 4.53 -2.95 -24.57
N LYS A 136 3.85 -1.82 -24.34
CA LYS A 136 3.83 -1.14 -23.06
C LYS A 136 2.75 -1.80 -22.20
N VAL A 137 3.14 -2.25 -21.02
CA VAL A 137 2.26 -2.77 -19.98
C VAL A 137 2.30 -1.77 -18.84
N GLN A 138 1.16 -1.15 -18.56
CA GLN A 138 0.95 -0.30 -17.39
C GLN A 138 0.11 -1.09 -16.39
N ILE A 139 0.61 -1.23 -15.16
CA ILE A 139 -0.11 -1.87 -14.07
C ILE A 139 -0.57 -0.78 -13.12
N ASP A 140 -1.86 -0.69 -12.91
CA ASP A 140 -2.53 0.25 -12.05
C ASP A 140 -3.17 -0.50 -10.88
N ILE A 141 -2.89 -0.04 -9.66
CA ILE A 141 -3.44 -0.63 -8.44
C ILE A 141 -4.37 0.39 -7.80
N TYR A 142 -5.63 0.02 -7.64
CA TYR A 142 -6.65 0.85 -7.00
C TYR A 142 -6.93 0.36 -5.59
N ARG A 143 -7.31 1.31 -4.73
CA ARG A 143 -7.70 1.04 -3.35
C ARG A 143 -9.20 1.24 -3.21
N PHE A 144 -9.83 0.34 -2.45
CA PHE A 144 -11.24 0.44 -2.09
C PHE A 144 -11.42 0.44 -0.58
N ASP A 145 -12.54 1.01 -0.14
CA ASP A 145 -13.00 0.94 1.23
C ASP A 145 -13.76 -0.39 1.46
N LYS A 146 -14.26 -0.60 2.69
CA LYS A 146 -15.05 -1.79 3.02
C LYS A 146 -16.42 -1.83 2.33
N SER A 147 -16.90 -0.71 1.81
CA SER A 147 -18.15 -0.62 1.06
C SER A 147 -17.96 -0.95 -0.43
N GLY A 148 -16.70 -1.09 -0.88
CA GLY A 148 -16.35 -1.30 -2.29
C GLY A 148 -16.23 0.00 -3.08
N SER A 149 -16.24 1.15 -2.41
CA SER A 149 -16.03 2.46 -3.03
C SER A 149 -14.54 2.76 -3.16
N PRO A 150 -14.08 3.35 -4.28
CA PRO A 150 -12.68 3.73 -4.44
C PRO A 150 -12.27 4.75 -3.37
N VAL A 151 -11.06 4.60 -2.83
CA VAL A 151 -10.49 5.54 -1.85
C VAL A 151 -9.52 6.46 -2.59
N GLY A 152 -9.99 7.67 -2.89
CA GLY A 152 -9.28 8.63 -3.72
C GLY A 152 -10.15 9.05 -4.90
N ASP A 153 -9.53 9.58 -5.95
CA ASP A 153 -10.21 9.75 -7.23
C ASP A 153 -10.38 8.38 -7.89
N SER A 154 -11.50 8.15 -8.58
CA SER A 154 -11.74 6.87 -9.26
C SER A 154 -10.80 6.66 -10.44
N ASP A 155 -10.29 7.76 -10.99
CA ASP A 155 -9.46 7.76 -12.19
C ASP A 155 -7.95 7.70 -11.87
N ASP A 156 -7.58 7.97 -10.62
CA ASP A 156 -6.19 7.93 -10.16
C ASP A 156 -5.88 6.61 -9.43
N ALA A 157 -4.97 5.84 -10.02
CA ALA A 157 -4.44 4.66 -9.38
C ALA A 157 -3.63 5.06 -8.13
N PHE A 158 -3.77 4.28 -7.06
CA PHE A 158 -2.94 4.44 -5.85
C PHE A 158 -1.47 4.17 -6.13
N TYR A 159 -1.19 3.21 -7.01
CA TYR A 159 0.16 2.88 -7.44
C TYR A 159 0.16 2.45 -8.91
N THR A 160 1.07 3.03 -9.69
CA THR A 160 1.24 2.71 -11.11
C THR A 160 2.68 2.30 -11.38
N VAL A 161 2.87 1.21 -12.13
CA VAL A 161 4.17 0.84 -12.71
C VAL A 161 4.03 0.59 -14.19
N GLU A 162 5.02 1.01 -14.96
CA GLU A 162 5.06 0.82 -16.40
C GLU A 162 6.28 0.00 -16.81
N GLN A 163 6.08 -0.95 -17.71
CA GLN A 163 7.14 -1.73 -18.33
C GLN A 163 6.92 -1.83 -19.84
N THR A 164 7.94 -1.49 -20.61
CA THR A 164 7.94 -1.69 -22.06
C THR A 164 8.72 -2.95 -22.43
N PHE A 165 8.09 -3.84 -23.20
CA PHE A 165 8.69 -5.02 -23.78
C PHE A 165 8.91 -4.78 -25.27
N LYS A 166 10.16 -4.77 -25.73
CA LYS A 166 10.52 -4.59 -27.16
C LYS A 166 10.77 -5.92 -27.85
N LYS A 167 10.42 -6.06 -29.13
CA LYS A 167 10.89 -7.17 -29.98
C LYS A 167 12.41 -7.10 -30.08
N TYR A 168 13.09 -8.19 -29.73
CA TYR A 168 14.53 -8.37 -29.97
C TYR A 168 14.72 -9.41 -31.06
#